data_AF-A0AAD4XND5-F1
#
_entry.id   AF-A0AAD4XND5-F1
#
_cell.length_a   1.000
_cell.length_b   1.000
_cell.length_c   1.000
_cell.angle_alpha   90.00
_cell.angle_beta   90.00
_cell.angle_gamma   90.00
#
_symmetry.space_group_name_H-M   'P 1'
#
loop_
_entity.id
_entity.type
_entity.pdbx_description
1 polymer ?
#
loop_
_entity_poly.entity_id
_entity_poly.type
_entity_poly.pdbx_seq_one_letter_code
_entity_poly.pdbx_strand_id
1 'polypeptide(L)'
;MEIVEDSLKFVRFEEDGLEGGWICLYENDTEKIIQTQGSYQLVQLSSLVMDESVSDCLKPKQIDSRYFAEYELCENLKLETKIYQVEKEIKKNNQAWGQISKAISVRHLDKADLLSLWYPLAIEEMRLQKILNVKKFEIDHLNQAIMKLHTEMCTTREKSTELNYHIRSLNSRMQHGKNTLVEEKHLLREIKQLEGTRDAFIASESKKKDSDKRRNNVYETFKFGRDQNFRNQVECIGVEDLGVVKKQKHLISQRIQPLKELVKRISNEISLLQVKLSATEQNKNALYEHLFELKIQWENEV
;
A
#
# COMPACT_ATOMS: atom_id res chain seq x y z
N MET A 1 -3.62 -6.64 27.37
CA MET A 1 -3.89 -5.48 26.48
C MET A 1 -4.59 -6.06 25.27
N GLU A 2 -5.87 -6.38 25.45
CA GLU A 2 -6.77 -6.90 24.42
C GLU A 2 -7.52 -5.69 23.87
N ILE A 3 -7.47 -5.52 22.56
CA ILE A 3 -8.33 -4.58 21.85
C ILE A 3 -9.68 -5.29 21.76
N VAL A 4 -10.65 -4.81 22.53
CA VAL A 4 -12.05 -5.21 22.41
C VAL A 4 -12.59 -4.53 21.15
N GLU A 5 -12.96 -5.32 20.14
CA GLU A 5 -13.67 -4.85 18.96
C GLU A 5 -15.14 -4.64 19.31
N ASP A 6 -15.56 -3.38 19.44
CA ASP A 6 -16.95 -3.01 19.66
C ASP A 6 -17.77 -3.23 18.38
N SER A 7 -18.60 -4.26 18.41
CA SER A 7 -19.51 -4.66 17.34
C SER A 7 -20.76 -3.77 17.28
N LEU A 8 -20.83 -2.88 16.29
CA LEU A 8 -22.06 -2.19 15.86
C LEU A 8 -23.09 -3.20 15.34
N LYS A 9 -24.27 -3.28 15.98
CA LYS A 9 -25.41 -4.06 15.48
C LYS A 9 -26.42 -3.13 14.81
N PHE A 10 -26.66 -3.33 13.52
CA PHE A 10 -27.76 -2.70 12.80
C PHE A 10 -28.94 -3.68 12.74
N VAL A 11 -30.11 -3.27 13.23
CA VAL A 11 -31.35 -4.03 13.10
C VAL A 11 -32.28 -3.26 12.15
N ARG A 12 -32.82 -3.96 11.15
CA ARG A 12 -33.78 -3.40 10.20
C ARG A 12 -35.16 -3.37 10.86
N PHE A 13 -35.75 -2.19 10.98
CA PHE A 13 -37.16 -2.04 11.36
C PHE A 13 -38.00 -2.21 10.10
N GLU A 14 -38.83 -3.24 10.04
CA GLU A 14 -39.87 -3.41 9.02
C GLU A 14 -41.21 -3.20 9.71
N GLU A 15 -41.81 -2.02 9.53
CA GLU A 15 -43.21 -1.77 9.85
C GLU A 15 -43.86 -1.17 8.61
N ASP A 16 -45.03 -1.70 8.27
CA ASP A 16 -45.68 -1.56 6.97
C ASP A 16 -45.99 -0.09 6.63
N GLY A 17 -45.28 0.45 5.64
CA GLY A 17 -45.76 1.60 4.85
C GLY A 17 -44.96 2.91 4.91
N LEU A 18 -43.82 3.00 5.60
CA LEU A 18 -42.95 4.18 5.53
C LEU A 18 -41.49 3.77 5.24
N GLU A 19 -40.92 4.35 4.19
CA GLU A 19 -39.55 4.08 3.73
C GLU A 19 -38.49 4.49 4.77
N GLY A 20 -37.88 3.49 5.42
CA GLY A 20 -36.44 3.35 5.59
C GLY A 20 -35.66 4.43 6.36
N GLY A 21 -35.85 4.51 7.67
CA GLY A 21 -34.90 5.17 8.59
C GLY A 21 -33.94 4.17 9.24
N TRP A 22 -32.65 4.49 9.33
CA TRP A 22 -31.69 3.77 10.18
C TRP A 22 -31.57 4.50 11.52
N ILE A 23 -31.71 3.78 12.63
CA ILE A 23 -31.47 4.32 13.98
C ILE A 23 -30.12 3.78 14.48
N CYS A 24 -29.21 4.69 14.84
CA CYS A 24 -28.02 4.35 15.63
C CYS A 24 -28.39 4.44 17.11
N LEU A 25 -28.32 3.32 17.83
CA LEU A 25 -28.43 3.30 19.28
C LEU A 25 -27.02 3.51 19.87
N TYR A 26 -26.83 4.61 20.59
CA TYR A 26 -25.72 4.74 21.55
C TYR A 26 -26.18 4.13 22.88
N GLU A 27 -25.41 3.18 23.42
CA GLU A 27 -25.52 2.84 24.83
C GLU A 27 -25.07 4.06 25.65
N ASN A 28 -26.03 4.89 26.05
CA ASN A 28 -26.14 5.50 27.38
C ASN A 28 -27.29 6.55 27.40
N ASP A 29 -28.36 6.17 28.10
CA ASP A 29 -29.33 6.98 28.85
C ASP A 29 -29.89 8.29 28.24
N THR A 30 -31.14 8.23 27.74
CA THR A 30 -32.36 8.88 28.29
C THR A 30 -33.41 9.12 27.20
N GLU A 31 -34.50 8.35 27.24
CA GLU A 31 -35.69 8.57 26.42
C GLU A 31 -36.55 9.70 27.00
N LYS A 32 -36.90 10.69 26.18
CA LYS A 32 -38.06 11.55 26.41
C LYS A 32 -38.94 11.53 25.17
N ILE A 33 -40.03 10.77 25.27
CA ILE A 33 -41.14 10.73 24.32
C ILE A 33 -42.03 11.96 24.61
N ILE A 34 -42.24 12.83 23.63
CA ILE A 34 -43.37 13.76 23.63
C ILE A 34 -44.22 13.42 22.40
N GLN A 35 -45.31 12.70 22.66
CA GLN A 35 -46.45 12.56 21.76
C GLN A 35 -47.39 13.75 22.00
N THR A 36 -47.78 14.48 20.96
CA THR A 36 -48.94 15.37 20.99
C THR A 36 -49.99 14.85 20.02
N GLN A 37 -50.98 14.14 20.56
CA GLN A 37 -52.29 13.93 19.91
C GLN A 37 -53.19 15.13 20.22
N GLY A 38 -53.91 15.62 19.20
CA GLY A 38 -54.69 16.85 19.25
C GLY A 38 -56.07 16.74 19.88
N SER A 39 -56.82 17.85 19.85
CA SER A 39 -58.23 17.93 19.45
C SER A 39 -58.80 19.32 19.77
N TYR A 40 -59.59 19.83 18.82
CA TYR A 40 -60.38 21.05 18.91
C TYR A 40 -61.49 20.91 19.97
N GLN A 41 -61.71 21.95 20.78
CA GLN A 41 -63.02 22.21 21.39
C GLN A 41 -63.34 23.72 21.38
N LEU A 42 -64.39 24.04 20.62
CA LEU A 42 -65.15 25.29 20.64
C LEU A 42 -65.69 25.57 22.05
N VAL A 43 -65.49 26.79 22.55
CA VAL A 43 -66.32 27.34 23.63
C VAL A 43 -67.02 28.58 23.09
N GLN A 44 -68.35 28.45 22.99
CA GLN A 44 -69.30 29.51 22.66
C GLN A 44 -69.33 30.59 23.75
N LEU A 45 -69.38 31.84 23.31
CA LEU A 45 -69.70 33.02 24.11
C LEU A 45 -71.17 33.03 24.51
N SER A 46 -71.45 33.17 25.81
CA SER A 46 -72.63 33.77 26.47
C SER A 46 -72.37 33.65 27.97
N SER A 47 -72.50 34.62 28.87
CA SER A 47 -73.23 35.88 28.98
C SER A 47 -72.80 36.55 30.32
N LEU A 48 -73.29 37.77 30.62
CA LEU A 48 -73.11 38.61 31.84
C LEU A 48 -71.92 39.59 31.74
N VAL A 49 -72.02 40.92 31.94
CA VAL A 49 -73.01 41.80 32.61
C VAL A 49 -72.99 43.16 31.91
N MET A 50 -74.16 43.80 31.80
CA MET A 50 -74.34 45.21 31.41
C MET A 50 -73.92 46.14 32.55
N ASP A 51 -73.14 47.17 32.28
CA ASP A 51 -73.29 48.41 33.03
C ASP A 51 -72.94 49.64 32.17
N GLU A 52 -73.83 50.63 32.24
CA GLU A 52 -73.81 51.90 31.51
C GLU A 52 -72.91 52.93 32.20
N SER A 53 -72.12 53.69 31.44
CA SER A 53 -72.14 55.16 31.51
C SER A 53 -71.14 55.82 30.52
N VAL A 54 -71.70 56.48 29.51
CA VAL A 54 -71.34 57.81 28.94
C VAL A 54 -69.90 58.31 29.12
N SER A 55 -69.13 58.42 28.02
CA SER A 55 -68.44 59.67 27.62
C SER A 55 -67.78 59.57 26.24
N ASP A 56 -68.05 60.57 25.42
CA ASP A 56 -67.25 61.09 24.30
C ASP A 56 -66.96 60.20 23.09
N CYS A 57 -67.75 60.50 22.05
CA CYS A 57 -67.57 60.05 20.68
C CYS A 57 -66.32 60.70 20.05
N LEU A 58 -65.15 60.10 20.21
CA LEU A 58 -64.08 60.25 19.21
C LEU A 58 -64.27 59.14 18.17
N LYS A 59 -64.83 59.51 17.00
CA LYS A 59 -64.94 58.62 15.84
C LYS A 59 -63.60 57.90 15.64
N PRO A 60 -63.54 56.56 15.63
CA PRO A 60 -62.34 55.87 15.21
C PRO A 60 -62.08 56.32 13.77
N LYS A 61 -60.87 56.81 13.49
CA LYS A 61 -60.39 56.92 12.10
C LYS A 61 -60.56 55.53 11.51
N GLN A 62 -61.44 55.40 10.53
CA GLN A 62 -61.73 54.17 9.83
C GLN A 62 -60.42 53.75 9.14
N ILE A 63 -59.63 52.90 9.78
CA ILE A 63 -58.46 52.31 9.14
C ILE A 63 -59.04 51.28 8.18
N ASP A 64 -58.81 51.49 6.89
CA ASP A 64 -59.33 50.63 5.83
C ASP A 64 -58.71 49.24 6.02
N SER A 65 -59.51 48.29 6.50
CA SER A 65 -59.07 46.90 6.74
C SER A 65 -58.59 46.22 5.44
N ARG A 66 -58.92 46.79 4.28
CA ARG A 66 -58.37 46.42 2.98
C ARG A 66 -56.84 46.54 2.94
N TYR A 67 -56.26 47.59 3.51
CA TYR A 67 -54.80 47.76 3.50
C TYR A 67 -54.08 46.75 4.38
N PHE A 68 -54.70 46.32 5.49
CA PHE A 68 -54.10 45.30 6.36
C PHE A 68 -54.16 43.91 5.73
N ALA A 69 -55.31 43.52 5.17
CA ALA A 69 -55.45 42.23 4.50
C ALA A 69 -54.56 42.11 3.25
N GLU A 70 -54.44 43.18 2.45
CA GLU A 70 -53.53 43.19 1.29
C GLU A 70 -52.07 43.09 1.71
N TYR A 71 -51.67 43.66 2.85
CA TYR A 71 -50.30 43.62 3.35
C TYR A 71 -49.91 42.22 3.87
N GLU A 72 -50.75 41.59 4.71
CA GLU A 72 -50.57 40.21 5.18
C GLU A 72 -50.54 39.19 4.03
N LEU A 73 -51.41 39.34 3.02
CA LEU A 73 -51.40 38.49 1.82
C LEU A 73 -50.10 38.65 1.01
N CYS A 74 -49.56 39.86 0.94
CA CYS A 74 -48.38 40.16 0.12
C CYS A 74 -47.07 39.72 0.80
N GLU A 75 -46.98 39.78 2.12
CA GLU A 75 -45.85 39.20 2.88
C GLU A 75 -45.87 37.67 2.85
N ASN A 76 -47.03 37.04 3.08
CA ASN A 76 -47.20 35.59 2.96
C ASN A 76 -46.83 35.07 1.56
N LEU A 77 -47.26 35.75 0.49
CA LEU A 77 -46.92 35.36 -0.89
C LEU A 77 -45.40 35.42 -1.16
N LYS A 78 -44.70 36.41 -0.59
CA LYS A 78 -43.23 36.51 -0.70
C LYS A 78 -42.56 35.36 0.03
N LEU A 79 -43.02 35.00 1.22
CA LEU A 79 -42.47 33.89 1.99
C LEU A 79 -42.68 32.55 1.27
N GLU A 80 -43.87 32.35 0.70
CA GLU A 80 -44.20 31.17 -0.12
C GLU A 80 -43.27 31.03 -1.32
N THR A 81 -42.99 32.13 -2.04
CA THR A 81 -42.05 32.07 -3.15
C THR A 81 -40.63 31.71 -2.72
N LYS A 82 -40.18 32.14 -1.53
CA LYS A 82 -38.86 31.77 -0.98
C LYS A 82 -38.81 30.30 -0.60
N ILE A 83 -39.82 29.78 0.09
CA ILE A 83 -39.92 28.36 0.45
C ILE A 83 -39.88 27.49 -0.80
N TYR A 84 -40.69 27.81 -1.81
CA TYR A 84 -40.71 27.09 -3.07
C TYR A 84 -39.34 27.09 -3.76
N GLN A 85 -38.61 28.21 -3.72
CA GLN A 85 -37.25 28.30 -4.26
C GLN A 85 -36.28 27.36 -3.53
N VAL A 86 -36.31 27.36 -2.19
CA VAL A 86 -35.44 26.52 -1.36
C VAL A 86 -35.75 25.03 -1.57
N GLU A 87 -37.03 24.65 -1.60
CA GLU A 87 -37.45 23.27 -1.88
C GLU A 87 -36.98 22.79 -3.27
N LYS A 88 -37.04 23.68 -4.26
CA LYS A 88 -36.50 23.41 -5.59
C LYS A 88 -34.98 23.22 -5.57
N GLU A 89 -34.25 23.98 -4.77
CA GLU A 89 -32.80 23.80 -4.59
C GLU A 89 -32.46 22.49 -3.86
N ILE A 90 -33.20 22.14 -2.81
CA ILE A 90 -33.07 20.85 -2.10
C ILE A 90 -33.25 19.70 -3.09
N LYS A 91 -34.29 19.74 -3.92
CA LYS A 91 -34.55 18.71 -4.94
C LYS A 91 -33.39 18.56 -5.92
N LYS A 92 -32.83 19.68 -6.39
CA LYS A 92 -31.65 19.67 -7.28
C LYS A 92 -30.42 19.11 -6.58
N ASN A 93 -30.18 19.51 -5.33
CA ASN A 93 -29.04 19.05 -4.54
C ASN A 93 -29.13 17.55 -4.25
N ASN A 94 -30.31 17.03 -3.90
CA ASN A 94 -30.55 15.59 -3.73
C ASN A 94 -30.31 14.80 -5.02
N GLN A 95 -30.73 15.33 -6.17
CA GLN A 95 -30.44 14.72 -7.46
C GLN A 95 -28.94 14.67 -7.74
N ALA A 96 -28.20 15.76 -7.47
CA ALA A 96 -26.75 15.82 -7.62
C ALA A 96 -26.04 14.83 -6.69
N TRP A 97 -26.44 14.76 -5.41
CA TRP A 97 -25.93 13.80 -4.44
C TRP A 97 -26.11 12.36 -4.92
N GLY A 98 -27.31 12.02 -5.42
CA GLY A 98 -27.60 10.70 -5.96
C GLY A 98 -26.75 10.33 -7.18
N GLN A 99 -26.47 11.30 -8.07
CA GLN A 99 -25.57 11.10 -9.21
C GLN A 99 -24.12 10.86 -8.78
N ILE A 100 -23.62 11.66 -7.82
CA ILE A 100 -22.26 11.50 -7.29
C ILE A 100 -22.11 10.15 -6.57
N SER A 101 -23.10 9.76 -5.77
CA SER A 101 -23.12 8.47 -5.05
C SER A 101 -23.05 7.29 -6.03
N LYS A 102 -23.88 7.31 -7.09
CA LYS A 102 -23.81 6.32 -8.18
C LYS A 102 -22.44 6.28 -8.86
N ALA A 103 -21.87 7.45 -9.16
CA ALA A 103 -20.54 7.54 -9.78
C ALA A 103 -19.45 6.93 -8.87
N ILE A 104 -19.52 7.14 -7.56
CA ILE A 104 -18.63 6.50 -6.58
C ILE A 104 -18.77 4.98 -6.62
N SER A 105 -20.01 4.45 -6.59
CA SER A 105 -20.25 3.01 -6.66
C SER A 105 -19.68 2.38 -7.93
N VAL A 106 -19.89 3.02 -9.09
CA VAL A 106 -19.32 2.56 -10.37
C VAL A 106 -17.78 2.54 -10.31
N ARG A 107 -17.16 3.58 -9.76
CA ARG A 107 -15.69 3.61 -9.61
C ARG A 107 -15.15 2.56 -8.65
N HIS A 108 -15.91 2.21 -7.61
CA HIS A 108 -15.54 1.09 -6.73
C HIS A 108 -15.58 -0.26 -7.47
N LEU A 109 -16.55 -0.46 -8.36
CA LEU A 109 -16.61 -1.66 -9.21
C LEU A 109 -15.42 -1.69 -10.19
N ASP A 110 -15.15 -0.60 -10.91
CA ASP A 110 -13.98 -0.48 -11.80
C ASP A 110 -12.67 -0.81 -11.05
N LYS A 111 -12.52 -0.30 -9.82
CA LYS A 111 -11.37 -0.59 -8.96
C LYS A 111 -11.30 -2.06 -8.57
N ALA A 112 -12.42 -2.68 -8.21
CA ALA A 112 -12.49 -4.09 -7.86
C ALA A 112 -12.09 -4.98 -9.05
N ASP A 113 -12.56 -4.66 -10.25
CA ASP A 113 -12.22 -5.36 -11.49
C ASP A 113 -10.72 -5.27 -11.78
N LEU A 114 -10.12 -4.07 -11.68
CA LEU A 114 -8.68 -3.91 -11.84
C LEU A 114 -7.88 -4.68 -10.78
N LEU A 115 -8.34 -4.70 -9.53
CA LEU A 115 -7.70 -5.46 -8.47
C LEU A 115 -7.78 -6.97 -8.72
N SER A 116 -8.91 -7.47 -9.25
CA SER A 116 -9.07 -8.87 -9.63
C SER A 116 -8.05 -9.33 -10.68
N LEU A 117 -7.67 -8.42 -11.60
CA LEU A 117 -6.62 -8.66 -12.59
C LEU A 117 -5.21 -8.52 -11.99
N TRP A 118 -5.03 -7.57 -11.08
CA TRP A 118 -3.74 -7.25 -10.49
C TRP A 118 -3.25 -8.29 -9.47
N TYR A 119 -4.12 -8.78 -8.57
CA TYR A 119 -3.74 -9.70 -7.49
C TYR A 119 -3.08 -11.00 -8.00
N PRO A 120 -3.63 -11.72 -8.98
CA PRO A 120 -3.00 -12.94 -9.51
C PRO A 120 -1.62 -12.66 -10.11
N LEU A 121 -1.46 -11.53 -10.82
CA LEU A 121 -0.19 -11.14 -11.40
C LEU A 121 0.85 -10.80 -10.32
N ALA A 122 0.45 -10.11 -9.25
CA ALA A 122 1.33 -9.78 -8.14
C ALA A 122 1.80 -11.04 -7.39
N ILE A 123 0.90 -12.01 -7.18
CA ILE A 123 1.24 -13.31 -6.59
C ILE A 123 2.27 -14.04 -7.47
N GLU A 124 2.05 -14.05 -8.78
CA GLU A 124 2.96 -14.70 -9.72
C GLU A 124 4.32 -14.00 -9.78
N GLU A 125 4.37 -12.67 -9.76
CA GLU A 125 5.61 -11.90 -9.67
C GLU A 125 6.40 -12.26 -8.40
N MET A 126 5.73 -12.38 -7.26
CA MET A 126 6.35 -12.83 -6.01
C MET A 126 6.87 -14.27 -6.10
N ARG A 127 6.11 -15.17 -6.72
CA ARG A 127 6.52 -16.56 -6.94
C ARG A 127 7.79 -16.63 -7.80
N LEU A 128 7.82 -15.91 -8.92
CA LEU A 128 9.00 -15.84 -9.79
C LEU A 128 10.20 -15.21 -9.08
N GLN A 129 9.97 -14.18 -8.24
CA GLN A 129 11.05 -13.60 -7.44
C GLN A 129 11.65 -14.60 -6.44
N LYS A 130 10.82 -15.43 -5.79
CA LYS A 130 11.31 -16.49 -4.90
C LYS A 130 12.18 -17.49 -5.66
N ILE A 131 11.74 -17.93 -6.84
CA ILE A 131 12.51 -18.85 -7.70
C ILE A 131 13.86 -18.21 -8.08
N LEU A 132 13.87 -16.95 -8.51
CA LEU A 132 15.11 -16.24 -8.84
C LEU A 132 16.07 -16.16 -7.65
N ASN A 133 15.56 -15.91 -6.44
CA ASN A 133 16.39 -15.82 -5.25
C ASN A 133 17.04 -17.17 -4.91
N VAL A 134 16.29 -18.27 -4.98
CA VAL A 134 16.82 -19.63 -4.73
C VAL A 134 17.91 -19.97 -5.75
N LYS A 135 17.64 -19.77 -7.04
CA LYS A 135 18.61 -20.05 -8.10
C LYS A 135 19.85 -19.15 -8.02
N LYS A 136 19.68 -17.89 -7.64
CA LYS A 136 20.81 -16.99 -7.39
C LYS A 136 21.68 -17.50 -6.23
N PHE A 137 21.07 -17.97 -5.16
CA PHE A 137 21.79 -18.57 -4.04
C PHE A 137 22.56 -19.84 -4.44
N GLU A 138 21.96 -20.71 -5.27
CA GLU A 138 22.64 -21.89 -5.82
C GLU A 138 23.87 -21.49 -6.65
N ILE A 139 23.74 -20.51 -7.54
CA ILE A 139 24.85 -19.98 -8.35
C ILE A 139 25.95 -19.38 -7.46
N ASP A 140 25.58 -18.55 -6.48
CA ASP A 140 26.52 -17.90 -5.59
C ASP A 140 27.30 -18.94 -4.76
N HIS A 141 26.63 -20.00 -4.29
CA HIS A 141 27.27 -21.11 -3.59
C HIS A 141 28.26 -21.88 -4.49
N LEU A 142 27.87 -22.19 -5.73
CA LEU A 142 28.76 -22.85 -6.69
C LEU A 142 29.98 -21.99 -7.02
N ASN A 143 29.79 -20.68 -7.23
CA ASN A 143 30.89 -19.74 -7.46
C ASN A 143 31.85 -19.67 -6.28
N GLN A 144 31.34 -19.67 -5.04
CA GLN A 144 32.19 -19.72 -3.85
C GLN A 144 33.00 -21.03 -3.77
N ALA A 145 32.41 -22.16 -4.12
CA ALA A 145 33.12 -23.44 -4.17
C ALA A 145 34.25 -23.42 -5.21
N ILE A 146 33.99 -22.88 -6.42
CA ILE A 146 35.00 -22.67 -7.47
C ILE A 146 36.14 -21.79 -6.95
N MET A 147 35.83 -20.64 -6.34
CA MET A 147 36.84 -19.71 -5.81
C MET A 147 37.73 -20.36 -4.74
N LYS A 148 37.15 -21.13 -3.81
CA LYS A 148 37.90 -21.86 -2.78
C LYS A 148 38.88 -22.85 -3.41
N LEU A 149 38.40 -23.64 -4.37
CA LEU A 149 39.23 -24.62 -5.06
C LEU A 149 40.38 -23.95 -5.84
N HIS A 150 40.11 -22.85 -6.53
CA HIS A 150 41.16 -22.06 -7.20
C HIS A 150 42.21 -21.51 -6.22
N THR A 151 41.76 -20.99 -5.07
CA THR A 151 42.65 -20.41 -4.05
C THR A 151 43.56 -21.48 -3.43
N GLU A 152 43.03 -22.67 -3.11
CA GLU A 152 43.80 -23.81 -2.61
C GLU A 152 44.84 -24.30 -3.64
N MET A 153 44.49 -24.29 -4.93
CA MET A 153 45.42 -24.67 -6.01
C MET A 153 46.51 -23.63 -6.28
N CYS A 154 46.21 -22.33 -6.25
CA CYS A 154 47.21 -21.29 -6.47
C CYS A 154 48.19 -21.17 -5.29
N THR A 155 47.69 -21.19 -4.06
CA THR A 155 48.53 -21.08 -2.85
C THR A 155 49.53 -22.23 -2.69
N THR A 156 49.16 -23.44 -3.12
CA THR A 156 50.08 -24.58 -3.13
C THR A 156 51.15 -24.44 -4.21
N ARG A 157 50.80 -23.92 -5.39
CA ARG A 157 51.76 -23.66 -6.47
C ARG A 157 52.76 -22.56 -6.11
N GLU A 158 52.30 -21.43 -5.60
CA GLU A 158 53.14 -20.27 -5.28
C GLU A 158 54.21 -20.60 -4.22
N LYS A 159 53.83 -21.29 -3.14
CA LYS A 159 54.77 -21.75 -2.10
C LYS A 159 55.84 -22.70 -2.65
N SER A 160 55.47 -23.57 -3.59
CA SER A 160 56.44 -24.48 -4.24
C SER A 160 57.41 -23.72 -5.16
N THR A 161 56.93 -22.70 -5.87
CA THR A 161 57.75 -21.93 -6.81
C THR A 161 58.71 -20.99 -6.09
N GLU A 162 58.25 -20.38 -4.98
CA GLU A 162 59.06 -19.49 -4.16
C GLU A 162 60.23 -20.22 -3.50
N LEU A 163 59.97 -21.41 -2.93
CA LEU A 163 61.02 -22.26 -2.35
C LEU A 163 62.07 -22.68 -3.40
N ASN A 164 61.63 -23.04 -4.61
CA ASN A 164 62.53 -23.40 -5.71
C ASN A 164 63.36 -22.20 -6.21
N TYR A 165 62.77 -21.01 -6.26
CA TYR A 165 63.48 -19.79 -6.63
C TYR A 165 64.54 -19.42 -5.59
N HIS A 166 64.21 -19.56 -4.31
CA HIS A 166 65.14 -19.27 -3.22
C HIS A 166 66.34 -20.22 -3.22
N ILE A 167 66.10 -21.53 -3.37
CA ILE A 167 67.17 -22.53 -3.53
C ILE A 167 68.04 -22.23 -4.76
N ARG A 168 67.45 -21.84 -5.90
CA ARG A 168 68.22 -21.45 -7.09
C ARG A 168 69.07 -20.21 -6.87
N SER A 169 68.53 -19.19 -6.21
CA SER A 169 69.25 -17.96 -5.90
C SER A 169 70.47 -18.22 -5.01
N LEU A 170 70.30 -19.03 -3.96
CA LEU A 170 71.40 -19.42 -3.07
C LEU A 170 72.45 -20.26 -3.79
N ASN A 171 72.03 -21.19 -4.67
CA ASN A 171 72.95 -21.97 -5.51
C ASN A 171 73.74 -21.07 -6.48
N SER A 172 73.08 -20.10 -7.12
CA SER A 172 73.76 -19.13 -8.00
C SER A 172 74.75 -18.27 -7.22
N ARG A 173 74.39 -17.80 -6.02
CA ARG A 173 75.29 -17.05 -5.13
C ARG A 173 76.47 -17.92 -4.69
N MET A 174 76.27 -19.20 -4.43
CA MET A 174 77.34 -20.13 -4.07
C MET A 174 78.29 -20.38 -5.25
N GLN A 175 77.77 -20.55 -6.47
CA GLN A 175 78.58 -20.88 -7.67
C GLN A 175 79.30 -19.67 -8.28
N HIS A 176 78.74 -18.47 -8.13
CA HIS A 176 79.20 -17.27 -8.84
C HIS A 176 79.52 -16.09 -7.92
N GLY A 177 79.25 -16.21 -6.62
CA GLY A 177 79.61 -15.20 -5.63
C GLY A 177 81.06 -15.34 -5.17
N LYS A 178 81.68 -14.22 -4.80
CA LYS A 178 82.99 -14.19 -4.12
C LYS A 178 82.78 -14.48 -2.63
N ASN A 179 82.52 -15.74 -2.30
CA ASN A 179 82.23 -16.15 -0.93
C ASN A 179 83.50 -16.60 -0.22
N THR A 180 83.56 -16.37 1.07
CA THR A 180 84.55 -16.99 1.96
C THR A 180 84.14 -18.44 2.26
N LEU A 181 85.11 -19.28 2.66
CA LEU A 181 84.85 -20.68 3.02
C LEU A 181 83.78 -20.82 4.13
N VAL A 182 83.69 -19.85 5.04
CA VAL A 182 82.68 -19.83 6.12
C VAL A 182 81.30 -19.55 5.55
N GLU A 183 81.18 -18.61 4.62
CA GLU A 183 79.93 -18.28 3.92
C GLU A 183 79.47 -19.43 3.02
N GLU A 184 80.37 -20.09 2.31
CA GLU A 184 80.03 -21.29 1.51
C GLU A 184 79.49 -22.41 2.39
N LYS A 185 80.13 -22.70 3.53
CA LYS A 185 79.64 -23.69 4.51
C LYS A 185 78.30 -23.29 5.13
N HIS A 186 78.00 -21.99 5.22
CA HIS A 186 76.70 -21.51 5.68
C HIS A 186 75.62 -21.69 4.60
N LEU A 187 75.89 -21.24 3.37
CA LEU A 187 75.01 -21.41 2.22
C LEU A 187 74.70 -22.89 1.94
N LEU A 188 75.69 -23.79 2.04
CA LEU A 188 75.47 -25.23 1.89
C LEU A 188 74.54 -25.81 2.96
N ARG A 189 74.63 -25.33 4.21
CA ARG A 189 73.73 -25.77 5.29
C ARG A 189 72.31 -25.25 5.06
N GLU A 190 72.18 -24.00 4.63
CA GLU A 190 70.89 -23.37 4.34
C GLU A 190 70.21 -24.03 3.13
N ILE A 191 70.93 -24.23 2.03
CA ILE A 191 70.46 -24.98 0.86
C ILE A 191 70.02 -26.37 1.28
N LYS A 192 70.82 -27.10 2.08
CA LYS A 192 70.46 -28.44 2.56
C LYS A 192 69.23 -28.46 3.47
N GLN A 193 69.01 -27.43 4.28
CA GLN A 193 67.80 -27.30 5.11
C GLN A 193 66.56 -26.98 4.25
N LEU A 194 66.69 -26.10 3.26
CA LEU A 194 65.63 -25.77 2.32
C LEU A 194 65.31 -26.94 1.39
N GLU A 195 66.32 -27.68 0.94
CA GLU A 195 66.17 -28.94 0.21
C GLU A 195 65.52 -30.01 1.10
N GLY A 196 65.87 -30.12 2.38
CA GLY A 196 65.19 -30.99 3.32
C GLY A 196 63.71 -30.64 3.53
N THR A 197 63.38 -29.34 3.51
CA THR A 197 61.99 -28.84 3.58
C THR A 197 61.24 -29.07 2.28
N ARG A 198 61.93 -28.90 1.14
CA ARG A 198 61.44 -29.26 -0.20
C ARG A 198 61.20 -30.76 -0.29
N ASP A 199 62.08 -31.59 0.25
CA ASP A 199 61.96 -33.05 0.26
C ASP A 199 60.90 -33.51 1.26
N ALA A 200 60.69 -32.81 2.37
CA ALA A 200 59.56 -33.05 3.26
C ALA A 200 58.22 -32.64 2.63
N PHE A 201 58.19 -31.51 1.91
CA PHE A 201 57.05 -31.08 1.10
C PHE A 201 56.77 -32.10 -0.01
N ILE A 202 57.79 -32.53 -0.75
CA ILE A 202 57.72 -33.59 -1.75
C ILE A 202 57.40 -34.95 -1.12
N ALA A 203 57.81 -35.28 0.10
CA ALA A 203 57.50 -36.53 0.82
C ALA A 203 56.03 -36.56 1.25
N SER A 204 55.54 -35.45 1.79
CA SER A 204 54.11 -35.25 2.08
C SER A 204 53.26 -35.23 0.81
N GLU A 205 53.82 -34.77 -0.31
CA GLU A 205 53.22 -34.86 -1.65
C GLU A 205 53.47 -36.18 -2.39
N SER A 206 54.42 -37.04 -1.98
CA SER A 206 54.81 -38.27 -2.70
C SER A 206 54.26 -39.55 -2.06
N LYS A 207 53.69 -39.48 -0.86
CA LYS A 207 52.55 -40.35 -0.51
C LYS A 207 51.36 -40.17 -1.48
N LYS A 208 51.44 -39.13 -2.31
CA LYS A 208 50.59 -38.77 -3.43
C LYS A 208 51.39 -38.85 -4.77
N LYS A 209 52.34 -39.77 -5.00
CA LYS A 209 53.17 -39.75 -6.25
C LYS A 209 52.47 -40.16 -7.56
N ASP A 210 51.29 -40.81 -7.49
CA ASP A 210 50.35 -40.84 -8.61
C ASP A 210 49.92 -39.42 -9.04
N SER A 211 50.14 -38.42 -8.17
CA SER A 211 49.65 -37.04 -8.30
C SER A 211 50.37 -36.18 -9.28
N ASP A 212 51.54 -36.46 -9.87
CA ASP A 212 52.09 -35.54 -10.90
C ASP A 212 51.51 -35.82 -12.29
N LYS A 213 51.33 -37.10 -12.66
CA LYS A 213 50.54 -37.51 -13.83
C LYS A 213 49.04 -37.31 -13.57
N ARG A 214 48.55 -37.59 -12.35
CA ARG A 214 47.23 -37.11 -11.90
C ARG A 214 47.19 -35.60 -11.69
N ARG A 215 48.26 -34.78 -11.61
CA ARG A 215 48.16 -33.30 -11.40
C ARG A 215 48.05 -32.58 -12.70
N ASN A 216 48.75 -33.04 -13.74
CA ASN A 216 48.44 -32.60 -15.10
C ASN A 216 47.07 -33.11 -15.50
N ASN A 217 46.72 -34.37 -15.20
CA ASN A 217 45.37 -34.87 -15.44
C ASN A 217 44.32 -34.22 -14.51
N VAL A 218 44.66 -33.78 -13.29
CA VAL A 218 43.76 -33.07 -12.35
C VAL A 218 43.71 -31.60 -12.72
N TYR A 219 44.76 -30.96 -13.21
CA TYR A 219 44.70 -29.59 -13.71
C TYR A 219 43.89 -29.56 -15.02
N GLU A 220 44.10 -30.52 -15.93
CA GLU A 220 43.28 -30.72 -17.12
C GLU A 220 41.84 -31.12 -16.76
N THR A 221 41.60 -32.13 -15.92
CA THR A 221 40.24 -32.50 -15.47
C THR A 221 39.63 -31.52 -14.48
N PHE A 222 40.39 -30.61 -13.86
CA PHE A 222 39.85 -29.54 -13.03
C PHE A 222 39.47 -28.40 -13.95
N LYS A 223 40.41 -27.82 -14.69
CA LYS A 223 40.24 -26.72 -15.65
C LYS A 223 39.23 -27.06 -16.76
N PHE A 224 39.18 -28.30 -17.24
CA PHE A 224 38.27 -28.76 -18.29
C PHE A 224 37.17 -29.72 -17.83
N GLY A 225 37.20 -30.26 -16.61
CA GLY A 225 36.24 -31.28 -16.15
C GLY A 225 35.39 -30.88 -14.95
N ARG A 226 35.95 -30.64 -13.75
CA ARG A 226 35.18 -30.24 -12.56
C ARG A 226 34.76 -28.78 -12.58
N ASP A 227 35.71 -27.89 -12.87
CA ASP A 227 35.45 -26.46 -13.03
C ASP A 227 34.57 -26.23 -14.26
N GLN A 228 34.74 -27.04 -15.31
CA GLN A 228 33.81 -27.08 -16.43
C GLN A 228 32.44 -27.66 -16.06
N ASN A 229 32.34 -28.70 -15.22
CA ASN A 229 31.05 -29.20 -14.74
C ASN A 229 30.32 -28.16 -13.89
N PHE A 230 31.03 -27.43 -13.03
CA PHE A 230 30.45 -26.34 -12.26
C PHE A 230 30.08 -25.15 -13.16
N ARG A 231 30.91 -24.79 -14.14
CA ARG A 231 30.58 -23.78 -15.16
C ARG A 231 29.37 -24.19 -15.98
N ASN A 232 29.33 -25.42 -16.49
CA ASN A 232 28.21 -25.98 -17.23
C ASN A 232 26.95 -25.99 -16.35
N GLN A 233 27.06 -26.32 -15.07
CA GLN A 233 25.93 -26.28 -14.14
C GLN A 233 25.44 -24.84 -13.91
N VAL A 234 26.34 -23.88 -13.71
CA VAL A 234 26.01 -22.45 -13.59
C VAL A 234 25.43 -21.91 -14.90
N GLU A 235 25.93 -22.35 -16.05
CA GLU A 235 25.47 -21.99 -17.38
C GLU A 235 24.09 -22.57 -17.68
N CYS A 236 23.85 -23.86 -17.42
CA CYS A 236 22.53 -24.48 -17.55
C CYS A 236 21.50 -23.79 -16.63
N ILE A 237 21.85 -23.55 -15.35
CA ILE A 237 20.97 -22.82 -14.42
C ILE A 237 20.75 -21.37 -14.90
N GLY A 238 21.79 -20.71 -15.41
CA GLY A 238 21.76 -19.31 -15.82
C GLY A 238 21.01 -19.04 -17.14
N VAL A 239 21.15 -19.93 -18.12
CA VAL A 239 20.63 -19.77 -19.49
C VAL A 239 19.22 -20.35 -19.62
N GLU A 240 18.98 -21.58 -19.18
CA GLU A 240 17.71 -22.28 -19.40
C GLU A 240 16.66 -21.92 -18.35
N ASP A 241 17.01 -21.96 -17.06
CA ASP A 241 16.06 -21.70 -15.97
C ASP A 241 15.94 -20.20 -15.64
N LEU A 242 17.08 -19.53 -15.38
CA LEU A 242 17.06 -18.17 -14.85
C LEU A 242 16.69 -17.14 -15.91
N GLY A 243 17.15 -17.32 -17.16
CA GLY A 243 16.85 -16.42 -18.27
C GLY A 243 15.36 -16.38 -18.60
N VAL A 244 14.70 -17.54 -18.63
CA VAL A 244 13.26 -17.66 -18.87
C VAL A 244 12.47 -17.03 -17.73
N VAL A 245 12.79 -17.34 -16.48
CA VAL A 245 12.11 -16.79 -15.29
C VAL A 245 12.29 -15.27 -15.22
N LYS A 246 13.47 -14.73 -15.54
CA LYS A 246 13.70 -13.27 -15.60
C LYS A 246 12.83 -12.60 -16.65
N LYS A 247 12.73 -13.18 -17.86
CA LYS A 247 11.88 -12.66 -18.94
C LYS A 247 10.40 -12.69 -18.55
N GLN A 248 9.92 -13.81 -18.01
CA GLN A 248 8.55 -13.95 -17.53
C GLN A 248 8.23 -12.92 -16.43
N LYS A 249 9.12 -12.78 -15.44
CA LYS A 249 8.96 -11.77 -14.39
C LYS A 249 8.89 -10.38 -14.99
N HIS A 250 9.80 -10.03 -15.90
CA HIS A 250 9.81 -8.72 -16.54
C HIS A 250 8.50 -8.41 -17.28
N LEU A 251 7.97 -9.38 -18.03
CA LEU A 251 6.69 -9.24 -18.73
C LEU A 251 5.53 -9.04 -17.75
N ILE A 252 5.52 -9.77 -16.62
CA ILE A 252 4.50 -9.60 -15.58
C ILE A 252 4.63 -8.23 -14.91
N SER A 253 5.84 -7.80 -14.56
CA SER A 253 6.08 -6.46 -14.00
C SER A 253 5.58 -5.37 -14.95
N GLN A 254 5.83 -5.50 -16.27
CA GLN A 254 5.32 -4.56 -17.27
C GLN A 254 3.80 -4.50 -17.33
N ARG A 255 3.09 -5.61 -17.06
CA ARG A 255 1.62 -5.64 -16.99
C ARG A 255 1.09 -5.09 -15.66
N ILE A 256 1.83 -5.27 -14.57
CA ILE A 256 1.47 -4.79 -13.24
C ILE A 256 1.52 -3.26 -13.14
N GLN A 257 2.55 -2.63 -13.73
CA GLN A 257 2.73 -1.18 -13.65
C GLN A 257 1.50 -0.36 -14.11
N PRO A 258 0.95 -0.57 -15.33
CA PRO A 258 -0.23 0.18 -15.77
C PRO A 258 -1.45 -0.09 -14.89
N LEU A 259 -1.67 -1.33 -14.43
CA LEU A 259 -2.77 -1.66 -13.52
C LEU A 259 -2.64 -0.90 -12.19
N LYS A 260 -1.43 -0.84 -11.64
CA LYS A 260 -1.14 -0.12 -10.40
C LYS A 260 -1.44 1.38 -10.53
N GLU A 261 -1.02 2.00 -11.65
CA GLU A 261 -1.29 3.41 -11.91
C GLU A 261 -2.79 3.67 -12.14
N LEU A 262 -3.51 2.77 -12.81
CA LEU A 262 -4.96 2.87 -12.97
C LEU A 262 -5.71 2.76 -11.63
N VAL A 263 -5.34 1.79 -10.78
CA VAL A 263 -5.92 1.66 -9.43
C VAL A 263 -5.69 2.92 -8.59
N LYS A 264 -4.49 3.52 -8.70
CA LYS A 264 -4.17 4.79 -8.03
C LYS A 264 -5.02 5.94 -8.57
N ARG A 265 -5.15 6.06 -9.89
CA ARG A 265 -5.99 7.08 -10.53
C ARG A 265 -7.45 6.97 -10.06
N ILE A 266 -8.04 5.77 -10.13
CA ILE A 266 -9.42 5.55 -9.69
C ILE A 266 -9.58 5.83 -8.20
N SER A 267 -8.60 5.47 -7.37
CA SER A 267 -8.64 5.79 -5.93
C SER A 267 -8.68 7.31 -5.69
N ASN A 268 -7.88 8.08 -6.44
CA ASN A 268 -7.92 9.55 -6.36
C ASN A 268 -9.26 10.12 -6.85
N GLU A 269 -9.83 9.56 -7.93
CA GLU A 269 -11.16 9.96 -8.42
C GLU A 269 -12.25 9.69 -7.38
N ILE A 270 -12.23 8.53 -6.73
CA ILE A 270 -13.15 8.19 -5.63
C ILE A 270 -13.00 9.21 -4.50
N SER A 271 -11.78 9.52 -4.07
CA SER A 271 -11.55 10.53 -3.02
C SER A 271 -12.07 11.91 -3.41
N LEU A 272 -11.88 12.33 -4.65
CA LEU A 272 -12.40 13.61 -5.15
C LEU A 272 -13.94 13.63 -5.19
N LEU A 273 -14.56 12.52 -5.61
CA LEU A 273 -16.02 12.38 -5.60
C LEU A 273 -16.57 12.34 -4.17
N GLN A 274 -15.88 11.70 -3.22
CA GLN A 274 -16.25 11.71 -1.80
C GLN A 274 -16.23 13.12 -1.21
N VAL A 275 -15.20 13.93 -1.52
CA VAL A 275 -15.15 15.33 -1.11
C VAL A 275 -16.33 16.11 -1.69
N LYS A 276 -16.66 15.92 -2.98
CA LYS A 276 -17.84 16.55 -3.60
C LYS A 276 -19.14 16.10 -2.96
N LEU A 277 -19.28 14.81 -2.64
CA LEU A 277 -20.46 14.26 -1.97
C LEU A 277 -20.65 14.90 -0.59
N SER A 278 -19.59 15.00 0.21
CA SER A 278 -19.61 15.67 1.51
C SER A 278 -19.99 17.14 1.40
N ALA A 279 -19.48 17.85 0.38
CA ALA A 279 -19.86 19.24 0.14
C ALA A 279 -21.35 19.37 -0.24
N THR A 280 -21.88 18.46 -1.08
CA THR A 280 -23.33 18.44 -1.38
C THR A 280 -24.18 18.10 -0.17
N GLU A 281 -23.68 17.25 0.74
CA GLU A 281 -24.37 16.91 1.99
C GLU A 281 -24.41 18.11 2.95
N GLN A 282 -23.29 18.84 3.10
CA GLN A 282 -23.26 20.07 3.89
C GLN A 282 -24.22 21.13 3.33
N ASN A 283 -24.22 21.31 2.01
CA ASN A 283 -25.15 22.21 1.34
C ASN A 283 -26.62 21.80 1.55
N LYS A 284 -26.90 20.48 1.50
CA LYS A 284 -28.22 19.92 1.80
C LYS A 284 -28.69 20.33 3.19
N ASN A 285 -27.84 20.15 4.19
CA ASN A 285 -28.16 20.47 5.58
C ASN A 285 -28.41 21.97 5.75
N ALA A 286 -27.57 22.83 5.18
CA ALA A 286 -27.78 24.27 5.20
C ALA A 286 -29.10 24.70 4.54
N LEU A 287 -29.49 24.08 3.42
CA LEU A 287 -30.78 24.35 2.77
C LEU A 287 -31.97 23.88 3.61
N TYR A 288 -31.86 22.75 4.33
CA TYR A 288 -32.92 22.29 5.23
C TYR A 288 -33.07 23.19 6.45
N GLU A 289 -31.98 23.66 7.05
CA GLU A 289 -32.02 24.65 8.13
C GLU A 289 -32.70 25.94 7.66
N HIS A 290 -32.32 26.45 6.49
CA HIS A 290 -32.95 27.64 5.92
C HIS A 290 -34.45 27.43 5.61
N LEU A 291 -34.84 26.25 5.11
CA LEU A 291 -36.25 25.90 4.91
C LEU A 291 -37.02 25.88 6.24
N PHE A 292 -36.41 25.32 7.29
CA PHE A 292 -36.99 25.25 8.62
C PHE A 292 -37.19 26.65 9.22
N GLU A 293 -36.20 27.53 9.12
CA GLU A 293 -36.31 28.94 9.53
C GLU A 293 -37.45 29.67 8.81
N LEU A 294 -37.59 29.48 7.49
CA LEU A 294 -38.68 30.08 6.71
C LEU A 294 -40.05 29.54 7.13
N LYS A 295 -40.16 28.26 7.48
CA LYS A 295 -41.42 27.68 7.99
C LYS A 295 -41.79 28.23 9.37
N ILE A 296 -40.81 28.41 10.25
CA ILE A 296 -41.04 29.08 11.54
C ILE A 296 -41.50 30.52 11.31
N GLN A 297 -40.90 31.24 10.37
CA GLN A 297 -41.35 32.60 10.04
C GLN A 297 -42.81 32.62 9.56
N TRP A 298 -43.19 31.68 8.68
CA TRP A 298 -44.58 31.53 8.24
C TRP A 298 -45.52 31.33 9.42
N GLU A 299 -45.22 30.37 10.30
CA GLU A 299 -46.07 30.04 11.45
C GLU A 299 -46.21 31.19 12.45
N ASN A 300 -45.27 32.13 12.50
CA ASN A 300 -45.35 33.33 13.35
C ASN A 300 -46.04 34.52 12.66
N GLU A 301 -46.15 34.52 11.32
CA GLU A 301 -46.82 35.56 10.51
C GLU A 301 -48.29 35.24 10.20
N VAL A 302 -48.75 34.01 10.50
CA VAL A 302 -50.14 33.53 10.37
C VAL A 302 -50.86 33.51 11.72
#